data_AF-A0A7J4B4F0-F1
#
_entry.id   AF-A0A7J4B4F0-F1
#
_cell.length_a   1.000
_cell.length_b   1.000
_cell.length_c   1.000
_cell.angle_alpha   90.00
_cell.angle_beta   90.00
_cell.angle_gamma   90.00
#
_symmetry.space_group_name_H-M   'P 1'
#
loop_
_entity.id
_entity.type
_entity.pdbx_description
1 polymer ?
#
loop_
_entity_poly.entity_id
_entity_poly.type
_entity_poly.pdbx_seq_one_letter_code
_entity_poly.pdbx_strand_id
1 'polypeptide(L)'
;AYLLTRKGVKLTKEEATKFLGAAGIYELPEPEKDGTYTGKKVFSMLLPKDFNLEYKTKLCREVGECTKEKCPYDGYVIIRNGVLEHGSMEKKGYSGMILEKLFSDYGPEVAREFIDRSTKMAVYAVTHFGFSVGIQNYHIDKNTMEKIYSIRDNAVKEVEGLIVKYKNKTLQRSPGKTLKETLEEQIMAVLGQARDSTGAVLKDYFGQDNTSIVMANIGSRGSILNVIQMAAFLGQQAVRSKRIKRGYKGRVLPSFKGTDLGAYARGFVGSSFMKGLTPSEYFFHAAGGRESLVNTAIRTARSGYMQRRLINALQDLYVDYDRSVKDSEGNLVQLRYGGDMKDPMRAKKV
;
A
#
# COMPACT_ATOMS: atom_id res chain seq x y z
N ALA A 1 6.16 -15.38 -5.27
CA ALA A 1 6.88 -14.56 -6.27
C ALA A 1 8.11 -13.90 -5.65
N TYR A 2 7.97 -12.86 -4.80
CA TYR A 2 9.11 -12.13 -4.19
C TYR A 2 10.23 -13.02 -3.63
N LEU A 3 9.90 -13.97 -2.75
CA LEU A 3 10.87 -14.85 -2.09
C LEU A 3 11.74 -15.66 -3.07
N LEU A 4 11.15 -16.06 -4.21
CA LEU A 4 11.85 -16.80 -5.26
C LEU A 4 12.73 -15.88 -6.09
N THR A 5 12.25 -14.69 -6.44
CA THR A 5 12.93 -13.77 -7.38
C THR A 5 13.92 -12.81 -6.71
N ARG A 6 14.01 -12.78 -5.38
CA ARG A 6 14.92 -11.88 -4.66
C ARG A 6 16.39 -12.16 -4.99
N LYS A 7 17.21 -11.12 -4.94
CA LYS A 7 18.66 -11.24 -5.14
C LYS A 7 19.27 -12.20 -4.12
N GLY A 8 20.17 -13.07 -4.57
CA GLY A 8 20.89 -14.04 -3.72
C GLY A 8 20.25 -15.42 -3.61
N VAL A 9 19.07 -15.67 -4.19
CA VAL A 9 18.48 -17.01 -4.23
C VAL A 9 19.19 -17.87 -5.27
N LYS A 10 19.88 -18.89 -4.77
CA LYS A 10 20.44 -19.99 -5.57
C LYS A 10 19.69 -21.27 -5.24
N LEU A 11 19.33 -22.01 -6.27
CA LEU A 11 18.60 -23.26 -6.20
C LEU A 11 19.48 -24.37 -6.78
N THR A 12 19.43 -25.53 -6.14
CA THR A 12 19.98 -26.78 -6.68
C THR A 12 19.15 -27.25 -7.87
N LYS A 13 19.70 -28.16 -8.68
CA LYS A 13 18.97 -28.78 -9.79
C LYS A 13 17.67 -29.46 -9.33
N GLU A 14 17.71 -30.13 -8.18
CA GLU A 14 16.53 -30.80 -7.61
C GLU A 14 15.45 -29.80 -7.19
N GLU A 15 15.83 -28.72 -6.52
CA GLU A 15 14.89 -27.67 -6.12
C GLU A 15 14.27 -27.00 -7.34
N ALA A 16 15.10 -26.60 -8.32
CA ALA A 16 14.61 -25.99 -9.56
C ALA A 16 13.63 -26.90 -10.30
N THR A 17 13.91 -28.20 -10.36
CA THR A 17 13.01 -29.20 -10.96
C THR A 17 11.69 -29.29 -10.19
N LYS A 18 11.71 -29.26 -8.85
CA LYS A 18 10.48 -29.27 -8.04
C LYS A 18 9.66 -27.99 -8.21
N PHE A 19 10.31 -26.84 -8.30
CA PHE A 19 9.64 -25.55 -8.59
C PHE A 19 8.92 -25.55 -9.94
N LEU A 20 9.60 -26.03 -10.98
CA LEU A 20 9.04 -26.11 -12.34
C LEU A 20 7.99 -27.21 -12.44
N GLY A 21 8.23 -28.37 -11.81
CA GLY A 21 7.26 -29.45 -11.73
C GLY A 21 5.95 -29.05 -11.05
N ALA A 22 6.02 -28.22 -9.99
CA ALA A 22 4.82 -27.65 -9.36
C ALA A 22 4.02 -26.74 -10.34
N ALA A 23 4.71 -26.07 -11.25
CA ALA A 23 4.12 -25.27 -12.32
C ALA A 23 3.70 -26.09 -13.56
N GLY A 24 3.98 -27.40 -13.60
CA GLY A 24 3.73 -28.25 -14.78
C GLY A 24 4.71 -28.00 -15.94
N ILE A 25 5.91 -27.50 -15.65
CA ILE A 25 6.98 -27.28 -16.63
C ILE A 25 8.06 -28.33 -16.40
N TYR A 26 8.44 -29.06 -17.47
CA TYR A 26 9.40 -30.15 -17.41
C TYR A 26 10.75 -29.82 -18.06
N GLU A 27 10.89 -28.62 -18.61
CA GLU A 27 12.13 -28.11 -19.18
C GLU A 27 12.91 -27.31 -18.14
N LEU A 28 14.20 -27.59 -17.99
CA LEU A 28 15.10 -26.83 -17.13
C LEU A 28 15.77 -25.69 -17.94
N PRO A 29 15.90 -24.48 -17.38
CA PRO A 29 16.66 -23.41 -18.01
C PRO A 29 18.17 -23.70 -18.02
N GLU A 30 18.96 -22.91 -18.73
CA GLU A 30 20.43 -23.06 -18.68
C GLU A 30 20.99 -22.69 -17.29
N PRO A 31 21.84 -23.56 -16.70
CA PRO A 31 22.42 -23.31 -15.39
C PRO A 31 23.39 -22.12 -15.42
N GLU A 32 23.65 -21.54 -14.26
CA GLU A 32 24.75 -20.60 -14.07
C GLU A 32 26.11 -21.31 -14.22
N LYS A 33 27.20 -20.52 -14.34
CA LYS A 33 28.57 -21.05 -14.46
C LYS A 33 28.99 -21.97 -13.30
N ASP A 34 28.34 -21.84 -12.14
CA ASP A 34 28.56 -22.67 -10.95
C ASP A 34 27.63 -23.90 -10.87
N GLY A 35 26.86 -24.19 -11.93
CA GLY A 35 25.91 -25.30 -11.99
C GLY A 35 24.61 -25.06 -11.19
N THR A 36 24.44 -23.88 -10.59
CA THR A 36 23.24 -23.51 -9.83
C THR A 36 22.19 -22.82 -10.69
N TYR A 37 20.96 -22.73 -10.19
CA TYR A 37 19.85 -22.06 -10.85
C TYR A 37 19.41 -20.85 -10.03
N THR A 38 19.20 -19.70 -10.68
CA THR A 38 18.64 -18.53 -10.01
C THR A 38 17.12 -18.59 -9.99
N GLY A 39 16.49 -18.14 -8.90
CA GLY A 39 15.03 -18.11 -8.83
C GLY A 39 14.39 -17.17 -9.87
N LYS A 40 15.13 -16.18 -10.36
CA LYS A 40 14.73 -15.34 -11.51
C LYS A 40 14.62 -16.16 -12.81
N LYS A 41 15.61 -17.00 -13.12
CA LYS A 41 15.56 -17.91 -14.28
C LYS A 41 14.41 -18.91 -14.17
N VAL A 42 14.20 -19.49 -12.99
CA VAL A 42 13.06 -20.40 -12.75
C VAL A 42 11.72 -19.69 -12.99
N PHE A 43 11.56 -18.45 -12.53
CA PHE A 43 10.36 -17.66 -12.78
C PHE A 43 10.20 -17.29 -14.26
N SER A 44 11.31 -17.08 -14.99
CA SER A 44 11.32 -16.71 -16.41
C SER A 44 10.69 -17.77 -17.30
N MET A 45 10.73 -19.05 -16.91
CA MET A 45 10.09 -20.15 -17.63
C MET A 45 8.55 -20.03 -17.70
N LEU A 46 7.95 -19.14 -16.91
CA LEU A 46 6.52 -18.85 -16.96
C LEU A 46 6.15 -17.84 -18.06
N LEU A 47 7.13 -17.18 -18.67
CA LEU A 47 6.91 -16.06 -19.59
C LEU A 47 7.16 -16.48 -21.05
N PRO A 48 6.43 -15.91 -22.03
CA PRO A 48 6.74 -16.07 -23.45
C PRO A 48 8.14 -15.56 -23.80
N LYS A 49 8.80 -16.20 -24.78
CA LYS A 49 10.21 -15.91 -25.17
C LYS A 49 10.42 -14.54 -25.84
N ASP A 50 9.37 -13.86 -26.26
CA ASP A 50 9.39 -12.52 -26.84
C ASP A 50 8.83 -11.46 -25.87
N PHE A 51 8.54 -11.85 -24.62
CA PHE A 51 7.96 -10.96 -23.63
C PHE A 51 8.99 -9.95 -23.10
N ASN A 52 8.65 -8.67 -23.15
CA ASN A 52 9.51 -7.58 -22.71
C ASN A 52 8.77 -6.67 -21.73
N LEU A 53 9.35 -6.31 -20.60
CA LEU A 53 8.72 -5.40 -19.62
C LEU A 53 9.76 -4.74 -18.73
N GLU A 54 9.66 -3.42 -18.56
CA GLU A 54 10.49 -2.67 -17.62
C GLU A 54 9.64 -1.77 -16.71
N TYR A 55 9.88 -1.81 -15.40
CA TYR A 55 9.22 -0.90 -14.46
C TYR A 55 9.94 -0.77 -13.11
N LYS A 56 9.68 0.34 -12.42
CA LYS A 56 10.11 0.59 -11.03
C LYS A 56 9.17 -0.10 -10.03
N THR A 57 9.75 -0.85 -9.10
CA THR A 57 9.03 -1.48 -7.98
C THR A 57 8.93 -0.53 -6.79
N LYS A 58 8.05 -0.84 -5.82
CA LYS A 58 7.98 -0.11 -4.54
C LYS A 58 9.22 -0.30 -3.66
N LEU A 59 10.06 -1.29 -3.96
CA LEU A 59 11.34 -1.51 -3.28
C LEU A 59 12.39 -0.49 -3.71
N CYS A 60 12.18 0.20 -4.84
CA CYS A 60 13.05 1.30 -5.27
C CYS A 60 13.00 2.44 -4.24
N ARG A 61 14.09 2.60 -3.49
CA ARG A 61 14.35 3.80 -2.70
C ARG A 61 14.97 4.79 -3.69
N GLU A 62 14.24 5.83 -4.09
CA GLU A 62 14.67 6.85 -5.05
C GLU A 62 15.82 7.72 -4.49
N VAL A 63 16.96 7.10 -4.19
CA VAL A 63 18.15 7.75 -3.63
C VAL A 63 19.11 8.01 -4.77
N GLY A 64 19.16 9.25 -5.25
CA GLY A 64 20.08 9.69 -6.32
C GLY A 64 19.68 9.21 -7.72
N GLU A 65 20.68 9.11 -8.61
CA GLU A 65 20.48 8.65 -10.00
C GLU A 65 20.14 7.15 -10.06
N CYS A 66 19.14 6.81 -10.85
CA CYS A 66 18.66 5.44 -10.98
C CYS A 66 19.67 4.58 -11.76
N THR A 67 20.36 3.67 -11.07
CA THR A 67 21.33 2.75 -11.68
C THR A 67 20.72 1.58 -12.45
N LYS A 68 19.38 1.56 -12.64
CA LYS A 68 18.58 0.52 -13.32
C LYS A 68 19.05 -0.91 -12.99
N GLU A 69 19.86 -1.51 -13.86
CA GLU A 69 20.42 -2.87 -13.78
C GLU A 69 21.28 -3.11 -12.53
N LYS A 70 22.02 -2.08 -12.07
CA LYS A 70 22.89 -2.15 -10.87
C LYS A 70 22.19 -1.68 -9.61
N CYS A 71 20.87 -1.76 -9.53
CA CYS A 71 20.13 -1.36 -8.34
C CYS A 71 20.53 -2.23 -7.13
N PRO A 72 21.05 -1.66 -6.02
CA PRO A 72 21.44 -2.42 -4.84
C PRO A 72 20.23 -3.08 -4.15
N TYR A 73 19.03 -2.53 -4.36
CA TYR A 73 17.78 -2.96 -3.73
C TYR A 73 16.88 -3.83 -4.62
N ASP A 74 17.36 -4.24 -5.81
CA ASP A 74 16.58 -5.03 -6.78
C ASP A 74 15.22 -4.36 -7.12
N GLY A 75 15.22 -3.03 -7.11
CA GLY A 75 14.04 -2.16 -7.19
C GLY A 75 13.56 -1.83 -8.61
N TYR A 76 14.24 -2.36 -9.62
CA TYR A 76 13.94 -2.12 -11.03
C TYR A 76 13.84 -3.47 -11.74
N VAL A 77 12.64 -3.78 -12.25
CA VAL A 77 12.38 -5.04 -12.93
C VAL A 77 12.63 -4.87 -14.42
N ILE A 78 13.45 -5.77 -14.97
CA ILE A 78 13.78 -5.84 -16.40
C ILE A 78 13.52 -7.27 -16.85
N ILE A 79 12.55 -7.42 -17.73
CA ILE A 79 12.30 -8.65 -18.45
C ILE A 79 12.58 -8.38 -19.93
N ARG A 80 13.51 -9.15 -20.51
CA ARG A 80 13.84 -9.09 -21.93
C ARG A 80 13.74 -10.47 -22.53
N ASN A 81 13.03 -10.61 -23.64
CA ASN A 81 12.84 -11.88 -24.34
C ASN A 81 12.44 -13.04 -23.41
N GLY A 82 11.47 -12.79 -22.52
CA GLY A 82 10.98 -13.76 -21.55
C GLY A 82 11.89 -14.01 -20.33
N VAL A 83 13.08 -13.41 -20.29
CA VAL A 83 14.05 -13.61 -19.21
C VAL A 83 13.99 -12.45 -18.22
N LEU A 84 13.72 -12.76 -16.95
CA LEU A 84 13.83 -11.83 -15.83
C LEU A 84 15.30 -11.64 -15.44
N GLU A 85 15.93 -10.59 -15.96
CA GLU A 85 17.34 -10.29 -15.72
C GLU A 85 17.53 -9.64 -14.33
N HIS A 86 16.71 -8.63 -14.04
CA HIS A 86 16.85 -7.79 -12.86
C HIS A 86 15.50 -7.57 -12.16
N GLY A 87 15.56 -7.32 -10.86
CA GLY A 87 14.41 -6.93 -10.05
C GLY A 87 13.67 -8.07 -9.37
N SER A 88 12.97 -7.72 -8.30
CA SER A 88 12.16 -8.65 -7.52
C SER A 88 10.67 -8.49 -7.83
N MET A 89 9.94 -9.61 -7.90
CA MET A 89 8.51 -9.63 -8.20
C MET A 89 7.66 -9.24 -6.99
N GLU A 90 7.07 -8.05 -7.07
CA GLU A 90 6.08 -7.51 -6.11
C GLU A 90 4.65 -7.57 -6.65
N LYS A 91 3.66 -7.20 -5.83
CA LYS A 91 2.24 -7.19 -6.22
C LYS A 91 1.96 -6.41 -7.51
N LYS A 92 2.59 -5.23 -7.67
CA LYS A 92 2.42 -4.35 -8.84
C LYS A 92 2.85 -5.04 -10.14
N GLY A 93 3.96 -5.76 -10.09
CA GLY A 93 4.47 -6.53 -11.22
C GLY A 93 3.63 -7.75 -11.54
N TYR A 94 3.49 -8.61 -10.54
CA TYR A 94 2.88 -9.93 -10.68
C TYR A 94 1.40 -9.87 -11.06
N SER A 95 0.58 -9.16 -10.28
CA SER A 95 -0.88 -9.09 -10.47
C SER A 95 -1.37 -7.91 -11.32
N GLY A 96 -0.45 -7.02 -11.71
CA GLY A 96 -0.76 -5.83 -12.49
C GLY A 96 -0.09 -5.92 -13.86
N MET A 97 1.13 -5.41 -13.95
CA MET A 97 1.80 -5.13 -15.23
C MET A 97 2.07 -6.36 -16.09
N ILE A 98 2.54 -7.47 -15.51
CA ILE A 98 2.81 -8.70 -16.27
C ILE A 98 1.50 -9.27 -16.80
N LEU A 99 0.49 -9.40 -15.93
CA LEU A 99 -0.80 -9.97 -16.32
C LEU A 99 -1.53 -9.11 -17.36
N GLU A 100 -1.54 -7.78 -17.18
CA GLU A 100 -2.11 -6.84 -18.15
C GLU A 100 -1.43 -6.93 -19.50
N LYS A 101 -0.09 -7.00 -19.52
CA LYS A 101 0.68 -7.12 -20.76
C LYS A 101 0.47 -8.48 -21.44
N LEU A 102 0.47 -9.58 -20.67
CA LEU A 102 0.18 -10.91 -21.21
C LEU A 102 -1.22 -10.98 -21.82
N PHE A 103 -2.22 -10.43 -21.13
CA PHE A 103 -3.59 -10.39 -21.64
C PHE A 103 -3.71 -9.53 -22.90
N SER A 104 -3.05 -8.37 -22.94
CA SER A 104 -3.15 -7.43 -24.06
C SER A 104 -2.38 -7.89 -25.31
N ASP A 105 -1.19 -8.47 -25.15
CA ASP A 105 -0.31 -8.78 -26.27
C ASP A 105 -0.46 -10.25 -26.74
N TYR A 106 -0.80 -11.19 -25.83
CA TYR A 106 -0.87 -12.63 -26.12
C TYR A 106 -2.27 -13.24 -25.95
N GLY A 107 -3.21 -12.47 -25.40
CA GLY A 107 -4.60 -12.89 -25.23
C GLY A 107 -4.90 -13.63 -23.92
N PRO A 108 -6.17 -14.01 -23.74
CA PRO A 108 -6.68 -14.52 -22.47
C PRO A 108 -6.17 -15.91 -22.09
N GLU A 109 -5.88 -16.77 -23.07
CA GLU A 109 -5.43 -18.14 -22.81
C GLU A 109 -4.05 -18.19 -22.15
N VAL A 110 -3.10 -17.42 -22.69
CA VAL A 110 -1.74 -17.29 -22.14
C VAL A 110 -1.78 -16.65 -20.76
N ALA A 111 -2.62 -15.62 -20.56
CA ALA A 111 -2.81 -14.99 -19.27
C ALA A 111 -3.39 -15.97 -18.21
N ARG A 112 -4.36 -16.80 -18.60
CA ARG A 112 -4.93 -17.85 -17.73
C ARG A 112 -3.86 -18.88 -17.35
N GLU A 113 -3.12 -19.39 -18.33
CA GLU A 113 -2.05 -20.35 -18.10
C GLU A 113 -0.97 -19.78 -17.17
N PHE A 114 -0.58 -18.52 -17.37
CA PHE A 114 0.32 -17.83 -16.47
C PHE A 114 -0.23 -17.80 -15.03
N ILE A 115 -1.49 -17.42 -14.82
CA ILE A 115 -2.11 -17.40 -13.47
C ILE A 115 -2.04 -18.78 -12.82
N ASP A 116 -2.44 -19.83 -13.55
CA ASP A 116 -2.49 -21.20 -13.02
C ASP A 116 -1.10 -21.71 -12.62
N ARG A 117 -0.13 -21.59 -13.53
CA ARG A 117 1.25 -22.07 -13.33
C ARG A 117 1.98 -21.25 -12.27
N SER A 118 1.88 -19.92 -12.36
CA SER A 118 2.58 -19.01 -11.45
C SER A 118 2.06 -19.08 -10.02
N THR A 119 0.75 -19.30 -9.82
CA THR A 119 0.16 -19.46 -8.49
C THR A 119 0.64 -20.75 -7.83
N LYS A 120 0.67 -21.88 -8.55
CA LYS A 120 1.21 -23.15 -8.03
C LYS A 120 2.68 -23.02 -7.64
N MET A 121 3.49 -22.41 -8.50
CA MET A 121 4.90 -22.12 -8.20
C MET A 121 5.05 -21.21 -6.98
N ALA A 122 4.20 -20.18 -6.84
CA ALA A 122 4.24 -19.26 -5.72
C ALA A 122 3.86 -19.93 -4.40
N VAL A 123 2.86 -20.82 -4.39
CA VAL A 123 2.49 -21.62 -3.21
C VAL A 123 3.65 -22.51 -2.79
N TYR A 124 4.24 -23.24 -3.74
CA TYR A 124 5.41 -24.08 -3.46
C TYR A 124 6.59 -23.27 -2.92
N ALA A 125 6.83 -22.06 -3.44
CA ALA A 125 7.86 -21.16 -2.92
C ALA A 125 7.65 -20.79 -1.47
N VAL A 126 6.41 -20.50 -1.06
CA VAL A 126 6.11 -20.17 0.35
C VAL A 126 6.33 -21.40 1.23
N THR A 127 5.92 -22.59 0.78
CA THR A 127 6.14 -23.84 1.52
C THR A 127 7.63 -24.17 1.65
N HIS A 128 8.42 -23.98 0.60
CA HIS A 128 9.84 -24.32 0.58
C HIS A 128 10.70 -23.34 1.38
N PHE A 129 10.53 -22.02 1.18
CA PHE A 129 11.33 -21.02 1.91
C PHE A 129 10.86 -20.79 3.34
N GLY A 130 9.59 -21.09 3.63
CA GLY A 130 8.94 -20.71 4.87
C GLY A 130 8.71 -19.19 4.96
N PHE A 131 7.55 -18.79 5.44
CA PHE A 131 7.27 -17.38 5.68
C PHE A 131 6.35 -17.23 6.89
N SER A 132 6.84 -16.56 7.93
CA SER A 132 6.10 -16.36 9.17
C SER A 132 6.36 -14.98 9.76
N VAL A 133 5.47 -14.55 10.65
CA VAL A 133 5.53 -13.28 11.36
C VAL A 133 5.30 -13.55 12.82
N GLY A 134 6.20 -13.07 13.67
CA GLY A 134 6.08 -13.15 15.12
C GLY A 134 6.14 -11.79 15.78
N ILE A 135 6.01 -11.80 17.10
CA ILE A 135 6.06 -10.60 17.95
C ILE A 135 7.45 -9.92 17.88
N GLN A 136 8.51 -10.73 17.74
CA GLN A 136 9.89 -10.27 17.59
C GLN A 136 10.11 -9.37 16.38
N ASN A 137 9.28 -9.52 15.32
CA ASN A 137 9.34 -8.66 14.14
C ASN A 137 8.90 -7.21 14.43
N TYR A 138 8.31 -6.93 15.58
CA TYR A 138 7.90 -5.59 16.01
C TYR A 138 8.69 -5.10 17.22
N HIS A 139 9.68 -5.87 17.68
CA HIS A 139 10.53 -5.47 18.79
C HIS A 139 11.54 -4.40 18.34
N ILE A 140 11.69 -3.35 19.14
CA ILE A 140 12.62 -2.25 18.88
C ILE A 140 13.58 -2.17 20.06
N ASP A 141 14.87 -1.96 19.77
CA ASP A 141 15.90 -1.74 20.79
C ASP A 141 15.68 -0.42 21.55
N LYS A 142 16.31 -0.31 22.73
CA LYS A 142 16.15 0.86 23.60
C LYS A 142 16.59 2.16 22.92
N ASN A 143 17.70 2.17 22.18
CA ASN A 143 18.24 3.38 21.57
C ASN A 143 17.31 3.92 20.48
N THR A 144 16.77 3.04 19.63
CA THR A 144 15.79 3.45 18.60
C THR A 144 14.47 3.86 19.25
N MET A 145 14.04 3.19 20.32
CA MET A 145 12.84 3.57 21.06
C MET A 145 12.97 4.96 21.70
N GLU A 146 14.13 5.32 22.23
CA GLU A 146 14.42 6.68 22.74
C GLU A 146 14.35 7.74 21.64
N LYS A 147 14.86 7.45 20.44
CA LYS A 147 14.71 8.34 19.27
C LYS A 147 13.24 8.54 18.89
N ILE A 148 12.44 7.49 18.97
CA ILE A 148 11.00 7.57 18.67
C ILE A 148 10.28 8.42 19.72
N TYR A 149 10.62 8.23 21.00
CA TYR A 149 10.07 9.03 22.08
C TYR A 149 10.47 10.50 21.98
N SER A 150 11.72 10.81 21.60
CA SER A 150 12.13 12.19 21.38
C SER A 150 11.37 12.86 20.23
N ILE A 151 11.15 12.16 19.10
CA ILE A 151 10.31 12.64 17.99
C ILE A 151 8.89 12.94 18.48
N ARG A 152 8.28 12.00 19.21
CA ARG A 152 6.93 12.16 19.76
C ARG A 152 6.86 13.36 20.71
N ASP A 153 7.79 13.45 21.65
CA ASP A 153 7.78 14.46 22.71
C ASP A 153 8.05 15.86 22.13
N ASN A 154 8.89 15.97 21.09
CA ASN A 154 9.08 17.21 20.34
C ASN A 154 7.80 17.64 19.62
N ALA A 155 7.08 16.70 18.99
CA ALA A 155 5.81 17.01 18.35
C ALA A 155 4.73 17.47 19.35
N VAL A 156 4.69 16.85 20.55
CA VAL A 156 3.79 17.29 21.63
C VAL A 156 4.14 18.70 22.11
N LYS A 157 5.43 19.01 22.31
CA LYS A 157 5.90 20.35 22.66
C LYS A 157 5.55 21.39 21.59
N GLU A 158 5.69 21.04 20.31
CA GLU A 158 5.32 21.93 19.21
C GLU A 158 3.82 22.21 19.20
N VAL A 159 2.98 21.20 19.45
CA VAL A 159 1.53 21.35 19.63
C VAL A 159 1.21 22.30 20.80
N GLU A 160 1.91 22.18 21.93
CA GLU A 160 1.76 23.11 23.06
C GLU A 160 2.15 24.54 22.66
N GLY A 161 3.24 24.72 21.92
CA GLY A 161 3.66 26.01 21.36
C GLY A 161 2.59 26.63 20.45
N LEU A 162 1.95 25.83 19.59
CA LEU A 162 0.83 26.28 18.75
C LEU A 162 -0.38 26.72 19.58
N ILE A 163 -0.68 26.00 20.66
CA ILE A 163 -1.77 26.35 21.58
C ILE A 163 -1.47 27.68 22.30
N VAL A 164 -0.22 27.92 22.71
CA VAL A 164 0.21 29.20 23.31
C VAL A 164 0.06 30.34 22.30
N LYS A 165 0.52 30.18 21.06
CA LYS A 165 0.32 31.18 19.99
C LYS A 165 -1.16 31.48 19.73
N TYR A 166 -2.01 30.47 19.78
CA TYR A 166 -3.45 30.63 19.65
C TYR A 166 -4.05 31.42 20.83
N LYS A 167 -3.66 31.10 22.07
CA LYS A 167 -4.11 31.83 23.27
C LYS A 167 -3.66 33.29 23.24
N ASN A 168 -2.44 33.56 22.77
CA ASN A 168 -1.88 34.90 22.63
C ASN A 168 -2.36 35.64 21.38
N LYS A 169 -3.23 35.03 20.55
CA LYS A 169 -3.75 35.58 19.28
C LYS A 169 -2.66 35.95 18.26
N THR A 170 -1.46 35.37 18.36
CA THR A 170 -0.34 35.59 17.43
C THR A 170 -0.30 34.56 16.29
N LEU A 171 -1.25 33.62 16.26
CA LEU A 171 -1.34 32.60 15.22
C LEU A 171 -1.80 33.22 13.89
N GLN A 172 -0.98 33.05 12.84
CA GLN A 172 -1.34 33.44 11.48
C GLN A 172 -2.47 32.57 10.94
N ARG A 173 -3.48 33.19 10.33
CA ARG A 173 -4.66 32.51 9.80
C ARG A 173 -4.37 31.92 8.43
N SER A 174 -4.76 30.66 8.21
CA SER A 174 -4.80 30.10 6.86
C SER A 174 -5.92 30.76 6.04
N PRO A 175 -5.70 31.01 4.74
CA PRO A 175 -6.73 31.56 3.85
C PRO A 175 -8.02 30.74 3.88
N GLY A 176 -9.16 31.41 3.99
CA GLY A 176 -10.48 30.77 3.99
C GLY A 176 -10.85 29.98 5.25
N LYS A 177 -10.02 29.99 6.31
CA LYS A 177 -10.28 29.25 7.57
C LYS A 177 -10.40 30.17 8.78
N THR A 178 -11.11 29.69 9.80
CA THR A 178 -11.12 30.34 11.11
C THR A 178 -9.78 30.11 11.84
N LEU A 179 -9.47 30.97 12.83
CA LEU A 179 -8.28 30.79 13.68
C LEU A 179 -8.25 29.41 14.36
N LYS A 180 -9.42 28.94 14.81
CA LYS A 180 -9.57 27.64 15.46
C LYS A 180 -9.36 26.48 14.50
N GLU A 181 -9.85 26.58 13.27
CA GLU A 181 -9.60 25.56 12.25
C GLU A 181 -8.15 25.55 11.80
N THR A 182 -7.52 26.72 11.71
CA THR A 182 -6.10 26.87 11.40
C THR A 182 -5.24 26.18 12.47
N LEU A 183 -5.55 26.40 13.75
CA LEU A 183 -4.87 25.71 14.85
C LEU A 183 -4.97 24.18 14.71
N GLU A 184 -6.18 23.67 14.45
CA GLU A 184 -6.41 22.23 14.36
C GLU A 184 -5.72 21.60 13.15
N GLU A 185 -5.68 22.30 12.02
CA GLU A 185 -4.95 21.87 10.83
C GLU A 185 -3.44 21.80 11.10
N GLN A 186 -2.85 22.84 11.70
CA GLN A 186 -1.42 22.85 12.02
C GLN A 186 -1.08 21.74 13.03
N ILE A 187 -1.91 21.52 14.05
CA ILE A 187 -1.70 20.41 15.00
C ILE A 187 -1.76 19.05 14.29
N MET A 188 -2.74 18.84 13.42
CA MET A 188 -2.85 17.59 12.65
C MET A 188 -1.63 17.37 11.74
N ALA A 189 -1.10 18.45 11.14
CA ALA A 189 0.10 18.40 10.31
C ALA A 189 1.35 18.01 11.12
N VAL A 190 1.58 18.65 12.26
CA VAL A 190 2.72 18.35 13.16
C VAL A 190 2.69 16.90 13.64
N LEU A 191 1.52 16.43 14.11
CA LEU A 191 1.36 15.05 14.56
C LEU A 191 1.47 14.02 13.41
N GLY A 192 1.05 14.42 12.20
CA GLY A 192 1.24 13.64 10.98
C GLY A 192 2.71 13.51 10.61
N GLN A 193 3.46 14.61 10.63
CA GLN A 193 4.90 14.63 10.35
C GLN A 193 5.68 13.80 11.36
N ALA A 194 5.33 13.87 12.65
CA ALA A 194 5.95 13.03 13.68
C ALA A 194 5.83 11.54 13.36
N ARG A 195 4.64 11.10 12.93
CA ARG A 195 4.39 9.72 12.50
C ARG A 195 5.22 9.34 11.28
N ASP A 196 5.31 10.21 10.29
CA ASP A 196 6.03 9.94 9.05
C ASP A 196 7.56 9.87 9.30
N SER A 197 8.10 10.76 10.15
CA SER A 197 9.49 10.71 10.65
C SER A 197 9.79 9.42 11.41
N THR A 198 8.90 8.98 12.29
CA THR A 198 9.00 7.67 12.96
C THR A 198 8.98 6.52 11.95
N GLY A 199 8.19 6.64 10.89
CA GLY A 199 8.17 5.67 9.79
C GLY A 199 9.50 5.54 9.07
N ALA A 200 10.22 6.65 8.86
CA ALA A 200 11.56 6.62 8.28
C ALA A 200 12.56 5.90 9.19
N VAL A 201 12.59 6.25 10.48
CA VAL A 201 13.47 5.61 11.48
C VAL A 201 13.24 4.10 11.53
N LEU A 202 11.98 3.64 11.54
CA LEU A 202 11.67 2.21 11.59
C LEU A 202 12.04 1.46 10.32
N LYS A 203 11.91 2.09 9.14
CA LYS A 203 12.34 1.47 7.87
C LYS A 203 13.85 1.24 7.82
N ASP A 204 14.61 2.14 8.42
CA ASP A 204 16.06 2.02 8.48
C ASP A 204 16.49 1.01 9.54
N TYR A 205 15.81 0.97 10.69
CA TYR A 205 16.10 0.04 11.78
C TYR A 205 15.88 -1.44 11.41
N PHE A 206 14.69 -1.78 10.93
CA PHE A 206 14.29 -3.17 10.71
C PHE A 206 14.87 -3.78 9.42
N GLY A 207 15.47 -2.98 8.55
CA GLY A 207 16.10 -3.44 7.31
C GLY A 207 15.15 -4.16 6.35
N GLN A 208 15.73 -4.99 5.47
CA GLN A 208 14.99 -5.75 4.45
C GLN A 208 14.69 -7.20 4.86
N ASP A 209 15.23 -7.67 5.98
CA ASP A 209 15.09 -9.07 6.40
C ASP A 209 13.85 -9.31 7.26
N ASN A 210 13.31 -8.25 7.88
CA ASN A 210 12.11 -8.36 8.68
C ASN A 210 10.88 -8.69 7.83
N THR A 211 10.29 -9.87 8.06
CA THR A 211 9.13 -10.38 7.30
C THR A 211 7.92 -9.44 7.32
N SER A 212 7.69 -8.70 8.41
CA SER A 212 6.58 -7.72 8.49
C SER A 212 6.76 -6.55 7.54
N ILE A 213 8.00 -6.07 7.40
CA ILE A 213 8.35 -5.00 6.46
C ILE A 213 8.38 -5.51 5.04
N VAL A 214 8.89 -6.73 4.82
CA VAL A 214 8.85 -7.38 3.52
C VAL A 214 7.41 -7.42 3.00
N MET A 215 6.44 -7.89 3.80
CA MET A 215 5.02 -7.92 3.39
C MET A 215 4.46 -6.54 3.03
N ALA A 216 4.79 -5.52 3.83
CA ALA A 216 4.33 -4.16 3.60
C ALA A 216 4.93 -3.56 2.32
N ASN A 217 6.22 -3.79 2.07
CA ASN A 217 6.93 -3.24 0.91
C ASN A 217 6.53 -3.93 -0.39
N ILE A 218 6.41 -5.26 -0.40
CA ILE A 218 5.97 -6.03 -1.59
C ILE A 218 4.46 -5.83 -1.88
N GLY A 219 3.74 -5.25 -0.92
CA GLY A 219 2.32 -4.93 -1.02
C GLY A 219 1.40 -6.14 -0.91
N SER A 220 1.83 -7.25 -0.31
CA SER A 220 0.97 -8.44 -0.14
C SER A 220 -0.13 -8.17 0.89
N ARG A 221 0.25 -7.77 2.10
CA ARG A 221 -0.65 -7.46 3.21
C ARG A 221 0.01 -6.52 4.21
N GLY A 222 -0.78 -5.56 4.68
CA GLY A 222 -0.31 -4.54 5.61
C GLY A 222 0.39 -3.38 4.92
N SER A 223 0.51 -2.29 5.65
CA SER A 223 1.25 -1.11 5.24
C SER A 223 2.32 -0.79 6.27
N ILE A 224 3.32 0.01 5.90
CA ILE A 224 4.33 0.54 6.83
C ILE A 224 3.64 1.22 8.02
N LEU A 225 2.52 1.91 7.79
CA LEU A 225 1.71 2.49 8.86
C LEU A 225 1.31 1.47 9.94
N ASN A 226 0.97 0.23 9.56
CA ASN A 226 0.59 -0.79 10.53
C ASN A 226 1.80 -1.22 11.35
N VAL A 227 2.98 -1.33 10.73
CA VAL A 227 4.24 -1.62 11.44
C VAL A 227 4.56 -0.52 12.45
N ILE A 228 4.39 0.75 12.06
CA ILE A 228 4.55 1.92 12.97
C ILE A 228 3.60 1.80 14.16
N GLN A 229 2.32 1.50 13.92
CA GLN A 229 1.32 1.40 14.99
C GLN A 229 1.57 0.21 15.93
N MET A 230 2.07 -0.90 15.39
CA MET A 230 2.44 -2.07 16.18
C MET A 230 3.65 -1.79 17.07
N ALA A 231 4.68 -1.14 16.53
CA ALA A 231 5.99 -1.03 17.19
C ALA A 231 6.20 0.29 17.95
N ALA A 232 5.78 1.44 17.40
CA ALA A 232 6.10 2.77 17.92
C ALA A 232 4.93 3.46 18.64
N PHE A 233 3.91 3.93 17.91
CA PHE A 233 2.70 4.53 18.49
C PHE A 233 1.56 4.59 17.46
N LEU A 234 0.31 4.60 17.94
CA LEU A 234 -0.87 4.62 17.05
C LEU A 234 -1.06 5.96 16.30
N GLY A 235 -0.78 7.06 16.98
CA GLY A 235 -0.89 8.42 16.46
C GLY A 235 -2.25 9.05 16.71
N GLN A 236 -2.51 10.16 16.01
CA GLN A 236 -3.72 10.95 16.18
C GLN A 236 -4.97 10.22 15.67
N GLN A 237 -5.92 9.97 16.57
CA GLN A 237 -7.24 9.45 16.21
C GLN A 237 -8.15 10.61 15.77
N ALA A 238 -8.87 10.42 14.68
CA ALA A 238 -9.78 11.42 14.13
C ALA A 238 -11.19 10.85 14.04
N VAL A 239 -12.18 11.74 14.20
CA VAL A 239 -13.58 11.48 13.91
C VAL A 239 -14.08 12.59 12.98
N ARG A 240 -14.57 12.22 11.80
CA ARG A 240 -14.98 13.13 10.71
C ARG A 240 -13.87 14.09 10.30
N SER A 241 -12.68 13.53 10.08
CA SER A 241 -11.45 14.25 9.69
C SER A 241 -11.01 15.36 10.66
N LYS A 242 -11.51 15.34 11.90
CA LYS A 242 -11.16 16.29 12.95
C LYS A 242 -10.70 15.53 14.19
N ARG A 243 -9.84 16.14 15.01
CA ARG A 243 -9.50 15.60 16.34
C ARG A 243 -10.78 15.40 17.17
N ILE A 244 -10.72 14.48 18.12
CA ILE A 244 -11.90 14.12 18.91
C ILE A 244 -12.26 15.30 19.83
N LYS A 245 -13.49 15.80 19.70
CA LYS A 245 -13.99 16.95 20.47
C LYS A 245 -15.27 16.70 21.24
N ARG A 246 -16.07 15.70 20.82
CA ARG A 246 -17.35 15.38 21.45
C ARG A 246 -17.10 14.67 22.78
N GLY A 247 -17.79 15.09 23.83
CA GLY A 247 -17.62 14.60 25.19
C GLY A 247 -18.31 15.53 26.18
N TYR A 248 -17.71 15.71 27.35
CA TYR A 248 -18.19 16.59 28.42
C TYR A 248 -18.05 18.09 28.07
N LYS A 249 -18.64 18.95 28.91
CA LYS A 249 -18.50 20.42 28.76
C LYS A 249 -17.03 20.83 28.88
N GLY A 250 -16.46 21.32 27.79
CA GLY A 250 -15.08 21.82 27.73
C GLY A 250 -13.98 20.75 27.66
N ARG A 251 -14.29 19.46 27.66
CA ARG A 251 -13.29 18.37 27.65
C ARG A 251 -13.85 17.08 27.05
N VAL A 252 -13.00 16.19 26.55
CA VAL A 252 -13.49 14.94 25.94
C VAL A 252 -13.78 13.87 26.99
N LEU A 253 -12.83 13.62 27.90
CA LEU A 253 -12.96 12.67 29.00
C LEU A 253 -12.88 13.40 30.35
N PRO A 254 -13.47 12.83 31.43
CA PRO A 254 -13.47 13.46 32.75
C PRO A 254 -12.09 13.46 33.42
N SER A 255 -11.17 12.62 32.93
CA SER A 255 -9.77 12.56 33.36
C SER A 255 -8.94 13.78 32.95
N PHE A 256 -9.37 14.54 31.94
CA PHE A 256 -8.65 15.73 31.47
C PHE A 256 -9.17 17.01 32.13
N LYS A 257 -8.28 18.01 32.22
CA LYS A 257 -8.62 19.35 32.70
C LYS A 257 -9.62 20.04 31.74
N GLY A 258 -10.44 20.93 32.30
CA GLY A 258 -11.39 21.72 31.50
C GLY A 258 -10.65 22.59 30.49
N THR A 259 -11.12 22.61 29.23
CA THR A 259 -10.57 23.38 28.10
C THR A 259 -9.19 22.94 27.58
N ASP A 260 -8.75 21.73 27.92
CA ASP A 260 -7.50 21.21 27.37
C ASP A 260 -7.59 20.99 25.84
N LEU A 261 -6.61 21.53 25.13
CA LEU A 261 -6.45 21.45 23.67
C LEU A 261 -5.21 20.64 23.27
N GLY A 262 -4.46 20.13 24.25
CA GLY A 262 -3.26 19.34 24.06
C GLY A 262 -3.49 18.09 23.21
N ALA A 263 -2.39 17.50 22.74
CA ALA A 263 -2.43 16.33 21.86
C ALA A 263 -3.21 15.16 22.51
N TYR A 264 -2.82 14.75 23.71
CA TYR A 264 -3.43 13.61 24.42
C TYR A 264 -4.91 13.84 24.76
N ALA A 265 -5.29 15.05 25.20
CA ALA A 265 -6.67 15.37 25.55
C ALA A 265 -7.64 15.32 24.36
N ARG A 266 -7.11 15.33 23.13
CA ARG A 266 -7.86 15.37 21.86
C ARG A 266 -7.63 14.14 20.99
N GLY A 267 -7.21 13.03 21.59
CA GLY A 267 -7.15 11.72 20.92
C GLY A 267 -5.83 11.35 20.26
N PHE A 268 -4.72 12.01 20.63
CA PHE A 268 -3.40 11.49 20.30
C PHE A 268 -3.07 10.27 21.17
N VAL A 269 -2.70 9.16 20.52
CA VAL A 269 -2.29 7.92 21.19
C VAL A 269 -0.79 7.74 21.04
N GLY A 270 -0.07 7.86 22.17
CA GLY A 270 1.38 7.83 22.24
C GLY A 270 1.96 6.44 22.54
N SER A 271 1.09 5.47 22.85
CA SER A 271 1.43 4.06 23.03
C SER A 271 1.29 3.26 21.73
N SER A 272 2.04 2.17 21.61
CA SER A 272 1.91 1.18 20.53
C SER A 272 1.04 0.00 20.94
N PHE A 273 0.61 -0.82 19.97
CA PHE A 273 -0.09 -2.07 20.29
C PHE A 273 0.79 -3.06 21.06
N MET A 274 2.10 -3.08 20.81
CA MET A 274 3.05 -3.92 21.54
C MET A 274 3.17 -3.54 23.02
N LYS A 275 3.14 -2.24 23.33
CA LYS A 275 3.21 -1.74 24.71
C LYS A 275 1.86 -1.87 25.44
N GLY A 276 0.76 -1.80 24.69
CA GLY A 276 -0.59 -1.72 25.23
C GLY A 276 -1.06 -0.27 25.40
N LEU A 277 -2.37 -0.07 25.35
CA LEU A 277 -3.00 1.25 25.41
C LEU A 277 -3.47 1.58 26.82
N THR A 278 -3.33 2.85 27.23
CA THR A 278 -4.00 3.33 28.44
C THR A 278 -5.53 3.38 28.25
N PRO A 279 -6.34 3.38 29.33
CA PRO A 279 -7.80 3.39 29.19
C PRO A 279 -8.34 4.57 28.36
N SER A 280 -7.72 5.76 28.48
CA SER A 280 -8.10 6.93 27.69
C SER A 280 -7.75 6.75 26.21
N GLU A 281 -6.56 6.21 25.91
CA GLU A 281 -6.12 5.93 24.54
C GLU A 281 -6.97 4.86 23.87
N TYR A 282 -7.33 3.80 24.61
CA TYR A 282 -8.23 2.76 24.13
C TYR A 282 -9.59 3.33 23.75
N PHE A 283 -10.17 4.20 24.59
CA PHE A 283 -11.43 4.88 24.28
C PHE A 283 -11.34 5.73 23.00
N PHE A 284 -10.26 6.50 22.85
CA PHE A 284 -10.05 7.31 21.65
C PHE A 284 -9.87 6.47 20.39
N HIS A 285 -9.14 5.35 20.49
CA HIS A 285 -8.96 4.42 19.38
C HIS A 285 -10.28 3.77 18.96
N ALA A 286 -11.09 3.32 19.94
CA ALA A 286 -12.42 2.77 19.70
C ALA A 286 -13.36 3.80 19.03
N ALA A 287 -13.30 5.06 19.46
CA ALA A 287 -14.08 6.14 18.85
C ALA A 287 -13.71 6.38 17.37
N GLY A 288 -12.41 6.36 17.03
CA GLY A 288 -11.93 6.42 15.65
C GLY A 288 -12.37 5.19 14.83
N GLY A 289 -12.25 3.99 15.39
CA GLY A 289 -12.68 2.74 14.75
C GLY A 289 -14.18 2.71 14.43
N ARG A 290 -15.02 3.28 15.30
CA ARG A 290 -16.47 3.35 15.09
C ARG A 290 -16.84 4.15 13.84
N GLU A 291 -16.12 5.24 13.53
CA GLU A 291 -16.37 6.00 12.32
C GLU A 291 -16.18 5.14 11.07
N SER A 292 -15.08 4.38 11.00
CA SER A 292 -14.78 3.52 9.84
C SER A 292 -15.88 2.48 9.60
N LEU A 293 -16.40 1.87 10.67
CA LEU A 293 -17.49 0.88 10.57
C LEU A 293 -18.80 1.52 10.11
N VAL A 294 -19.17 2.67 10.70
CA VAL A 294 -20.41 3.38 10.36
C VAL A 294 -20.36 3.93 8.94
N ASN A 295 -19.23 4.52 8.52
CA ASN A 295 -19.07 5.05 7.16
C ASN A 295 -19.15 3.95 6.11
N THR A 296 -18.61 2.76 6.38
CA THR A 296 -18.73 1.61 5.49
C THR A 296 -20.19 1.21 5.31
N ALA A 297 -20.96 1.13 6.40
CA ALA A 297 -22.38 0.78 6.33
C ALA A 297 -23.23 1.82 5.56
N ILE A 298 -23.00 3.11 5.79
CA ILE A 298 -23.77 4.19 5.14
C ILE A 298 -23.45 4.28 3.64
N ARG A 299 -22.17 4.10 3.26
CA ARG A 299 -21.75 4.24 1.87
C ARG A 299 -22.39 3.21 0.94
N THR A 300 -22.57 1.97 1.40
CA THR A 300 -23.15 0.88 0.61
C THR A 300 -24.54 1.21 0.06
N ALA A 301 -25.43 1.75 0.89
CA ALA A 301 -26.79 2.09 0.46
C ALA A 301 -26.80 3.20 -0.61
N ARG A 302 -25.99 4.25 -0.41
CA ARG A 302 -25.91 5.37 -1.35
C ARG A 302 -25.24 4.98 -2.66
N SER A 303 -24.15 4.22 -2.61
CA SER A 303 -23.45 3.77 -3.83
C SER A 303 -24.31 2.82 -4.64
N GLY A 304 -24.97 1.85 -3.99
CA GLY A 304 -25.86 0.90 -4.67
C GLY A 304 -27.08 1.57 -5.30
N TYR A 305 -27.70 2.52 -4.60
CA TYR A 305 -28.82 3.28 -5.15
C TYR A 305 -28.41 4.14 -6.34
N MET A 306 -27.27 4.85 -6.24
CA MET A 306 -26.72 5.62 -7.35
C MET A 306 -26.41 4.73 -8.56
N GLN A 307 -25.76 3.58 -8.32
CA GLN A 307 -25.47 2.61 -9.36
C GLN A 307 -26.75 2.11 -10.04
N ARG A 308 -27.79 1.72 -9.28
CA ARG A 308 -29.08 1.29 -9.84
C ARG A 308 -29.75 2.38 -10.67
N ARG A 309 -29.72 3.63 -10.20
CA ARG A 309 -30.26 4.77 -10.97
C ARG A 309 -29.54 4.98 -12.29
N LEU A 310 -28.20 4.89 -12.29
CA LEU A 310 -27.39 5.03 -13.49
C LEU A 310 -27.60 3.85 -14.45
N ILE A 311 -27.66 2.62 -13.94
CA ILE A 311 -27.94 1.43 -14.77
C ILE A 311 -29.31 1.58 -15.44
N ASN A 312 -30.36 1.85 -14.68
CA ASN A 312 -31.70 1.99 -15.24
C ASN A 312 -31.83 3.16 -16.24
N ALA A 313 -30.98 4.19 -16.12
CA ALA A 313 -30.99 5.32 -17.05
C ALA A 313 -30.17 5.08 -18.33
N LEU A 314 -29.22 4.13 -18.31
CA LEU A 314 -28.25 3.92 -19.40
C LEU A 314 -28.35 2.51 -20.01
N GLN A 315 -29.21 1.63 -19.49
CA GLN A 315 -29.34 0.24 -19.93
C GLN A 315 -29.76 0.09 -21.40
N ASP A 316 -30.48 1.07 -21.93
CA ASP A 316 -31.00 1.05 -23.30
C ASP A 316 -29.98 1.56 -24.33
N LEU A 317 -28.82 2.06 -23.87
CA LEU A 317 -27.77 2.56 -24.75
C LEU A 317 -26.97 1.40 -25.35
N TYR A 318 -26.79 1.44 -26.67
CA TYR A 318 -25.95 0.49 -27.39
C TYR A 318 -25.09 1.20 -28.45
N VAL A 319 -24.01 0.53 -28.86
CA VAL A 319 -23.15 0.97 -29.95
C VAL A 319 -23.66 0.32 -31.24
N ASP A 320 -24.11 1.15 -32.18
CA ASP A 320 -24.61 0.68 -33.48
C ASP A 320 -23.45 0.40 -34.47
N TYR A 321 -23.74 -0.24 -35.60
CA TYR A 321 -22.75 -0.62 -36.61
C TYR A 321 -21.97 0.58 -37.19
N ASP A 322 -22.56 1.77 -37.19
CA ASP A 322 -21.93 3.04 -37.58
C ASP A 322 -20.99 3.62 -36.51
N ARG A 323 -20.81 2.92 -35.37
CA ARG A 323 -20.00 3.31 -34.20
C ARG A 323 -20.52 4.54 -33.46
N SER A 324 -21.76 4.95 -33.72
CA SER A 324 -22.48 5.89 -32.89
C SER A 324 -23.12 5.17 -31.69
N VAL A 325 -23.46 5.93 -30.65
CA VAL A 325 -24.21 5.43 -29.50
C VAL A 325 -25.64 5.91 -29.64
N LYS A 326 -26.60 4.97 -29.63
CA LYS A 326 -28.03 5.23 -29.75
C LYS A 326 -28.77 4.67 -28.53
N ASP A 327 -29.97 5.18 -28.27
CA ASP A 327 -30.92 4.56 -27.35
C ASP A 327 -31.78 3.50 -28.06
N SER A 328 -32.67 2.85 -27.32
CA SER A 328 -33.56 1.79 -27.82
C SER A 328 -34.57 2.25 -28.88
N GLU A 329 -34.85 3.55 -28.97
CA GLU A 329 -35.73 4.15 -29.99
C GLU A 329 -34.96 4.60 -31.24
N GLY A 330 -33.62 4.49 -31.22
CA GLY A 330 -32.75 4.90 -32.31
C GLY A 330 -32.33 6.37 -32.27
N ASN A 331 -32.62 7.09 -31.18
CA ASN A 331 -32.16 8.46 -31.00
C ASN A 331 -30.65 8.48 -30.78
N LEU A 332 -29.98 9.40 -31.47
CA LEU A 332 -28.54 9.55 -31.41
C LEU A 332 -28.10 10.23 -30.10
N VAL A 333 -27.27 9.54 -29.31
CA VAL A 333 -26.71 10.04 -28.04
C VAL A 333 -25.26 10.49 -28.19
N GLN A 334 -24.43 9.72 -28.89
CA GLN A 334 -23.06 10.11 -29.24
C GLN A 334 -22.80 9.81 -30.72
N LEU A 335 -22.27 10.80 -31.45
CA LEU A 335 -21.81 10.61 -32.84
C LEU A 335 -20.71 9.55 -32.97
N ARG A 336 -19.86 9.45 -31.94
CA ARG A 336 -18.70 8.58 -31.90
C ARG A 336 -18.53 8.02 -30.50
N TYR A 337 -18.58 6.69 -30.34
CA TYR A 337 -18.38 6.04 -29.05
C TYR A 337 -17.10 6.53 -28.35
N GLY A 338 -17.25 7.09 -27.15
CA GLY A 338 -16.11 7.55 -26.34
C GLY A 338 -15.29 8.68 -26.95
N GLY A 339 -15.73 9.29 -28.06
CA GLY A 339 -14.99 10.29 -28.83
C GLY A 339 -13.83 9.73 -29.67
N ASP A 340 -13.26 8.58 -29.32
CA ASP A 340 -12.11 7.97 -30.01
C ASP A 340 -12.41 6.57 -30.60
N MET A 341 -13.61 6.00 -30.37
CA MET A 341 -14.03 4.64 -30.73
C MET A 341 -13.20 3.53 -30.05
N LYS A 342 -12.47 3.82 -28.98
CA LYS A 342 -11.67 2.80 -28.30
C LYS A 342 -12.44 2.20 -27.14
N ASP A 343 -12.49 0.87 -27.13
CA ASP A 343 -12.99 0.12 -25.98
C ASP A 343 -12.01 0.28 -24.80
N PRO A 344 -12.45 0.83 -23.65
CA PRO A 344 -11.62 0.96 -22.46
C PRO A 344 -11.02 -0.35 -21.96
N MET A 345 -11.65 -1.50 -22.24
CA MET A 345 -11.13 -2.83 -21.88
C MET A 345 -9.92 -3.22 -22.73
N ARG A 346 -9.84 -2.75 -23.98
CA ARG A 346 -8.77 -3.07 -24.94
C ARG A 346 -7.73 -1.96 -25.07
N ALA A 347 -8.07 -0.75 -24.62
CA ALA A 347 -7.18 0.39 -24.68
C ALA A 347 -6.01 0.21 -23.69
N LYS A 348 -4.78 0.35 -24.18
CA LYS A 348 -3.60 0.47 -23.31
C LYS A 348 -3.71 1.78 -22.54
N LYS A 349 -3.55 1.72 -21.21
CA LYS A 349 -3.36 2.94 -20.41
C LYS A 349 -2.11 3.65 -20.90
N VAL A 350 -2.31 4.83 -21.48
CA VAL A 350 -1.23 5.75 -21.87
C VAL A 350 -0.59 6.33 -20.63
#